data_AF-A0AAP8GFA0-F1
#
_entry.id   AF-A0AAP8GFA0-F1
#
_cell.length_a   1.000
_cell.length_b   1.000
_cell.length_c   1.000
_cell.angle_alpha   90.00
_cell.angle_beta   90.00
_cell.angle_gamma   90.00
#
_symmetry.space_group_name_H-M   'P 1'
#
loop_
_entity.id
_entity.type
_entity.pdbx_description
1 polymer ?
#
loop_
_entity_poly.entity_id
_entity_poly.type
_entity_poly.pdbx_seq_one_letter_code
_entity_poly.pdbx_strand_id
1 'polypeptide(L)' 'MIQDAFVALDFETANGKRTSICSVGMVKVIDSQITETFHTLVNPQDYFSQQNIK' A
#
# COMPACT_ATOMS: atom_id res chain seq x y z
N MET A 1 -19.09 17.81 16.07
CA MET A 1 -18.94 17.70 14.60
C MET A 1 -18.14 16.44 14.33
N ILE A 2 -18.59 15.58 13.42
CA ILE A 2 -17.82 14.40 13.04
C ILE A 2 -16.70 14.88 12.12
N GLN A 3 -15.48 14.44 12.40
CA GLN A 3 -14.32 14.72 11.60
C GLN A 3 -14.32 13.75 10.40
N ASP A 4 -14.41 14.26 9.17
CA ASP A 4 -14.38 13.41 7.98
C ASP A 4 -12.96 12.85 7.83
N ALA A 5 -12.82 11.53 7.95
CA ALA A 5 -11.53 10.86 7.92
C ALA A 5 -11.58 9.57 7.12
N PHE A 6 -10.57 9.33 6.29
CA PHE A 6 -10.36 8.07 5.59
C PHE A 6 -8.87 7.74 5.46
N VAL A 7 -8.58 6.48 5.14
CA VAL A 7 -7.24 6.03 4.76
C VAL A 7 -7.30 5.53 3.33
N ALA A 8 -6.50 6.11 2.45
CA ALA A 8 -6.27 5.56 1.12
C ALA A 8 -5.07 4.61 1.17
N LEU A 9 -5.23 3.45 0.53
CA LEU A 9 -4.26 2.36 0.49
C LEU A 9 -3.89 2.08 -0.97
N ASP A 10 -2.62 1.78 -1.20
CA ASP A 10 -2.10 1.29 -2.47
C ASP A 10 -1.17 0.10 -2.22
N PHE A 11 -1.31 -0.95 -3.04
CA PHE A 11 -0.62 -2.23 -2.85
C PHE A 11 0.16 -2.62 -4.10
N GLU A 12 1.42 -2.96 -3.91
CA GLU A 12 2.23 -3.56 -4.96
C GLU A 12 2.31 -5.08 -4.78
N THR A 13 2.42 -5.78 -5.90
CA THR A 13 2.49 -7.25 -5.93
C THR A 13 3.79 -7.73 -6.55
N ALA A 14 4.38 -8.77 -5.97
CA ALA A 14 5.60 -9.39 -6.48
C ALA A 14 5.39 -10.06 -7.85
N ASN A 15 4.19 -10.59 -8.11
CA ASN A 15 3.82 -11.25 -9.35
C ASN A 15 2.30 -11.09 -9.61
N GLY A 16 1.75 -11.79 -10.61
CA GLY A 16 0.34 -11.67 -11.01
C GLY A 16 -0.69 -12.20 -9.99
N LYS A 17 -0.24 -12.79 -8.87
CA LYS A 17 -1.13 -13.27 -7.81
C LYS A 17 -1.50 -12.11 -6.88
N ARG A 18 -2.80 -11.94 -6.64
CA ARG A 18 -3.32 -10.92 -5.71
C ARG A 18 -2.87 -11.12 -4.26
N THR A 19 -2.38 -12.31 -3.91
CA THR A 19 -1.88 -12.66 -2.58
C THR A 19 -0.39 -12.37 -2.39
N SER A 20 0.36 -12.02 -3.44
CA SER A 20 1.81 -11.80 -3.36
C SER A 20 2.16 -10.34 -3.07
N ILE A 21 1.47 -9.70 -2.12
CA ILE A 21 1.77 -8.32 -1.72
C ILE A 21 3.24 -8.18 -1.30
N CYS A 22 3.95 -7.21 -1.88
CA CYS A 22 5.35 -6.93 -1.54
C CYS A 22 5.56 -5.53 -0.94
N SER A 23 4.61 -4.61 -1.13
CA SER A 23 4.64 -3.28 -0.53
C SER A 23 3.23 -2.76 -0.27
N VAL A 24 3.10 -1.91 0.74
CA VAL A 24 1.89 -1.11 1.00
C VAL A 24 2.26 0.34 1.27
N GLY A 25 1.58 1.25 0.57
CA GLY A 25 1.54 2.67 0.87
C GLY A 25 0.18 3.04 1.48
N MET A 26 0.20 3.92 2.48
CA MET A 26 -1.02 4.43 3.13
C MET A 26 -0.95 5.94 3.33
N VAL A 27 -2.09 6.60 3.17
CA VAL A 27 -2.26 8.03 3.49
C VAL A 27 -3.53 8.23 4.28
N LYS A 28 -3.41 8.85 5.46
CA LYS A 28 -4.55 9.25 6.29
C LYS A 28 -4.95 10.67 5.93
N VAL A 29 -6.21 10.84 5.57
CA VAL A 29 -6.81 12.14 5.26
C VAL A 29 -7.83 12.48 6.32
N ILE A 30 -7.76 13.71 6.85
CA ILE A 30 -8.71 14.29 7.79
C ILE A 30 -9.07 15.68 7.28
N ASP A 31 -10.36 15.98 7.17
CA ASP A 31 -10.86 17.27 6.65
C ASP A 31 -10.20 17.66 5.32
N SER A 32 -10.11 16.70 4.39
CA SER A 32 -9.46 16.86 3.08
C SER A 32 -7.95 17.16 3.12
N GLN A 33 -7.30 17.05 4.28
CA GLN A 33 -5.86 17.24 4.44
C GLN A 33 -5.16 15.93 4.77
N ILE A 34 -4.01 15.67 4.13
CA ILE A 34 -3.14 14.55 4.48
C ILE A 34 -2.52 14.85 5.85
N THR A 35 -2.74 13.96 6.80
CA THR A 35 -2.24 14.11 8.19
C THR A 35 -1.16 13.10 8.53
N GLU A 36 -1.10 11.98 7.80
CA GLU A 36 -0.12 10.93 8.01
C GLU A 36 0.16 10.18 6.71
N THR A 37 1.41 9.78 6.54
CA THR A 37 1.85 8.88 5.47
C THR A 37 2.54 7.69 6.10
N PHE A 38 2.33 6.50 5.56
CA PHE A 38 3.00 5.29 6.00
C PHE A 38 3.38 4.46 4.78
N HIS A 39 4.55 3.84 4.84
CA HIS A 39 5.01 2.90 3.83
C HIS A 39 5.80 1.78 4.52
N THR A 40 5.54 0.54 4.11
CA THR A 40 6.35 -0.59 4.56
C THR A 40 6.43 -1.67 3.48
N LEU A 41 7.53 -2.44 3.54
CA LEU A 41 7.71 -3.62 2.72
C LEU A 41 7.13 -4.85 3.42
N VAL A 42 6.62 -5.77 2.63
CA VAL A 42 6.12 -7.07 3.07
C VAL A 42 6.92 -8.15 2.35
N ASN A 43 7.37 -9.18 3.07
CA ASN A 43 7.91 -10.35 2.39
C ASN A 43 6.71 -11.16 1.83
N PRO A 44 6.54 -11.25 0.49
CA PRO A 44 5.38 -11.91 -0.12
C PRO A 44 5.34 -13.42 0.11
N GLN A 45 6.42 -14.04 0.61
CA GLN A 45 6.60 -15.49 0.69
C GLN A 45 6.37 -16.18 -0.67
N ASP A 46 6.70 -15.48 -1.76
CA ASP A 46 6.52 -15.91 -3.14
C ASP A 46 7.62 -15.33 -4.03
N TYR A 47 7.69 -15.79 -5.28
CA TYR A 47 8.67 -15.29 -6.25
C TYR A 47 8.28 -13.93 -6.83
N PHE A 48 9.26 -13.20 -7.34
CA PHE A 48 9.02 -11.98 -8.12
C PHE A 48 9.04 -12.29 -9.61
N SER A 49 8.03 -11.82 -10.35
CA SER A 49 8.05 -11.84 -11.82
C SER A 49 9.19 -10.96 -12.32
N GLN A 50 9.87 -11.36 -13.40
CA GLN A 50 11.00 -10.58 -13.94
C GLN A 50 10.62 -9.13 -14.29
N GLN A 51 9.38 -8.85 -14.69
CA GLN A 51 8.94 -7.48 -14.95
C GLN A 51 8.89 -6.60 -13.69
N ASN A 52 8.84 -7.20 -12.50
CA ASN A 52 8.68 -6.52 -11.20
C ASN A 52 10.00 -6.43 -10.41
N ILE A 53 11.11 -6.96 -10.95
CA ILE A 53 12.46 -6.84 -10.41
C ILE A 53 13.34 -6.21 -11.47
N LYS A 54 13.64 -4.92 -11.29
CA LYS A 54 14.46 -4.13 -12.22
C LYS A 54 15.69 -3.59 -11.54
#